data_AF-A0A969NAN3-F1
#
_entry.id   AF-A0A969NAN3-F1
#
_cell.length_a   1.000
_cell.length_b   1.000
_cell.length_c   1.000
_cell.angle_alpha   90.00
_cell.angle_beta   90.00
_cell.angle_gamma   90.00
#
_symmetry.space_group_name_H-M   'P 1'
#
loop_
_entity.id
_entity.type
_entity.pdbx_description
1 polymer ?
#
loop_
_entity_poly.entity_id
_entity_poly.type
_entity_poly.pdbx_seq_one_letter_code
_entity_poly.pdbx_strand_id
1 'polypeptide(L)'
;MMEIMPGVGGDSYYQESVPGFANAAASKGYTPTTIQQFLNSNPVPANDIVHVEDGAWVNAENDWGHPQYINWLWPLYETTNYRFNPDGWTEDARNWAVITAAENYVIMAEDLDGNVDIVDVVTPNSGSSDAEKAWHFFLPSLTSGYMYYGKSLDMEVKQTIAGNNAIEFAQNEINNHTGVDNTPPSVFIPQRFPYNPGGKGFGPIYGYKEFQNSSDFHVWTFAYDVSGLQSVVLKYRTDNDGSNPLTDNENEVYIDGSGVSSWSSITMTQKAFPKDNVATDPEIDFFVLPAAIADLCYAEIKGLSNTLVDYYVEATDSKGNVFKTPIQHVYVGEYRSNDVVTLDVEPVSGNYTAAVTVSMDATTTATGANIAIYYTSDGTEPDSTSIEYSGDFKVGEDGNSVTLKAIAYDSEGNKSAIVTRSYSFGAIESFDIHFKNSSNWNDVYVYLYDKNANSALPGWSWPGVPMTQEGTTTWYKYIVNESVEVGIVFNNNSNGQQTDDLVRTTDGWYDYSNNTWYDQCPGDCPGGCDVPVLSISPAGGTYQNSVSVTLSATMVAQFTIQLMVVFLMRITLNTLELLSLLQQLQLRRLHVTIAAVLKF
;
A
#
# COMPACT_ATOMS: atom_id res chain seq x y z
N MET A 1 -24.60 32.83 17.38
CA MET A 1 -23.58 31.80 17.69
C MET A 1 -23.19 31.99 19.13
N MET A 2 -23.46 30.98 19.95
CA MET A 2 -23.24 30.98 21.38
C MET A 2 -21.85 30.38 21.62
N GLU A 3 -20.90 31.22 22.01
CA GLU A 3 -19.54 30.80 22.36
C GLU A 3 -19.60 30.30 23.82
N ILE A 4 -19.41 29.00 24.00
CA ILE A 4 -19.26 28.40 25.32
C ILE A 4 -17.91 28.89 25.84
N MET A 5 -17.90 29.84 26.78
CA MET A 5 -16.68 30.20 27.49
C MET A 5 -16.31 29.05 28.45
N PRO A 6 -15.17 28.37 28.28
CA PRO A 6 -14.73 27.37 29.22
C PRO A 6 -14.15 28.10 30.45
N GLY A 7 -14.80 27.98 31.61
CA GLY A 7 -14.18 28.43 32.88
C GLY A 7 -15.08 28.97 33.99
N VAL A 8 -16.39 29.12 33.78
CA VAL A 8 -17.33 29.48 34.87
C VAL A 8 -18.06 28.22 35.33
N GLY A 9 -17.87 27.84 36.59
CA GLY A 9 -18.59 26.71 37.20
C GLY A 9 -20.11 26.89 37.04
N GLY A 10 -20.84 25.78 36.91
CA GLY A 10 -22.26 25.78 36.51
C GLY A 10 -23.13 26.80 37.25
N ASP A 11 -22.91 27.02 38.55
CA ASP A 11 -23.66 28.00 39.34
C ASP A 11 -23.49 29.46 38.83
N SER A 12 -22.25 29.93 38.68
CA SER A 12 -21.97 31.27 38.14
C SER A 12 -22.43 31.47 36.69
N TYR A 13 -22.47 30.40 35.90
CA TYR A 13 -23.02 30.44 34.55
C TYR A 13 -24.54 30.72 34.58
N TYR A 14 -25.29 29.93 35.35
CA TYR A 14 -26.75 30.04 35.42
C TYR A 14 -27.24 31.24 36.23
N GLN A 15 -26.55 31.60 37.32
CA GLN A 15 -27.02 32.63 38.25
C GLN A 15 -26.50 34.04 37.94
N GLU A 16 -25.38 34.16 37.22
CA GLU A 16 -24.76 35.46 36.96
C GLU A 16 -24.64 35.75 35.46
N SER A 17 -23.97 34.87 34.72
CA SER A 17 -23.61 35.12 33.31
C SER A 17 -24.84 35.18 32.41
N VAL A 18 -25.73 34.19 32.50
CA VAL A 18 -26.96 34.14 31.69
C VAL A 18 -27.90 35.31 32.01
N PRO A 19 -28.23 35.62 33.29
CA PRO A 19 -29.03 36.81 33.62
C PRO A 19 -28.37 38.11 33.19
N GLY A 20 -27.06 38.24 33.38
CA GLY A 20 -26.29 39.42 32.95
C GLY A 20 -26.38 39.64 31.44
N PHE A 21 -26.18 38.59 30.65
CA PHE A 21 -26.30 38.64 29.19
C PHE A 21 -27.72 38.99 28.75
N ALA A 22 -28.74 38.34 29.33
CA ALA A 22 -30.14 38.59 29.03
C ALA A 22 -30.54 40.05 29.33
N ASN A 23 -30.09 40.60 30.47
CA ASN A 23 -30.35 42.00 30.84
C ASN A 23 -29.63 42.98 29.91
N ALA A 24 -28.39 42.68 29.51
CA ALA A 24 -27.65 43.50 28.55
C ALA A 24 -28.33 43.49 27.16
N ALA A 25 -28.86 42.34 26.73
CA ALA A 25 -29.63 42.23 25.49
C ALA A 25 -30.94 43.01 25.59
N ALA A 26 -31.68 42.88 26.70
CA ALA A 26 -32.89 43.64 26.96
C ALA A 26 -32.65 45.16 26.94
N SER A 27 -31.54 45.61 27.53
CA SER A 27 -31.13 47.03 27.52
C SER A 27 -30.82 47.57 26.12
N LYS A 28 -30.53 46.68 25.16
CA LYS A 28 -30.34 47.01 23.73
C LYS A 28 -31.63 46.87 22.91
N GLY A 29 -32.77 46.60 23.55
CA GLY A 29 -34.07 46.47 22.89
C GLY A 29 -34.38 45.08 22.34
N TYR A 30 -33.54 44.09 22.61
CA TYR A 30 -33.88 42.68 22.31
C TYR A 30 -34.87 42.14 23.34
N THR A 31 -35.68 41.16 22.98
CA THR A 31 -36.57 40.46 23.92
C THR A 31 -36.00 39.07 24.19
N PRO A 32 -35.34 38.84 25.35
CA PRO A 32 -34.97 37.50 25.77
C PRO A 32 -36.21 36.62 25.84
N THR A 33 -36.13 35.42 25.28
CA THR A 33 -37.25 34.49 25.20
C THR A 33 -36.76 33.07 25.43
N THR A 34 -37.66 32.19 25.90
CA THR A 34 -37.40 30.75 25.91
C THR A 34 -37.76 30.14 24.56
N ILE A 35 -37.24 28.95 24.25
CA ILE A 35 -37.58 28.24 23.01
C ILE A 35 -39.09 28.06 22.87
N GLN A 36 -39.78 27.63 23.94
CA GLN A 36 -41.24 27.44 23.89
C GLN A 36 -42.00 28.75 23.65
N GLN A 37 -41.58 29.86 24.27
CA GLN A 37 -42.21 31.16 24.03
C GLN A 37 -41.99 31.64 22.58
N PHE A 38 -40.79 31.42 22.04
CA PHE A 38 -40.48 31.72 20.65
C PHE A 38 -41.36 30.91 19.69
N LEU A 39 -41.49 29.60 19.89
CA LEU A 39 -42.33 28.72 19.06
C LEU A 39 -43.82 29.07 19.17
N ASN A 40 -44.31 29.46 20.35
CA ASN A 40 -45.69 29.91 20.52
C ASN A 40 -45.97 31.21 19.74
N SER A 41 -44.97 32.09 19.65
CA SER A 41 -45.08 33.37 18.93
C SER A 41 -44.81 33.23 17.42
N ASN A 42 -44.08 32.18 17.03
CA ASN A 42 -43.66 31.88 15.66
C ASN A 42 -43.95 30.40 15.37
N PRO A 43 -45.23 30.01 15.25
CA PRO A 43 -45.57 28.62 15.00
C PRO A 43 -45.01 28.17 13.66
N VAL A 44 -44.35 27.01 13.65
CA VAL A 44 -43.84 26.37 12.42
C VAL A 44 -45.04 25.78 11.65
N PRO A 45 -45.18 26.04 10.34
CA PRO A 45 -46.24 25.42 9.54
C PRO A 45 -46.14 23.89 9.58
N ALA A 46 -47.26 23.20 9.72
CA ALA A 46 -47.29 21.74 9.81
C ALA A 46 -46.75 21.01 8.57
N ASN A 47 -46.66 21.71 7.43
CA ASN A 47 -46.14 21.22 6.17
C ASN A 47 -44.70 21.70 5.87
N ASP A 48 -44.05 22.40 6.81
CA ASP A 48 -42.65 22.83 6.70
C ASP A 48 -41.74 21.73 7.26
N ILE A 49 -41.57 20.67 6.47
CA ILE A 49 -40.87 19.44 6.85
C ILE A 49 -39.44 19.51 6.34
N VAL A 50 -38.49 19.15 7.21
CA VAL A 50 -37.08 19.00 6.87
C VAL A 50 -36.59 17.63 7.33
N HIS A 51 -35.77 16.97 6.50
CA HIS A 51 -34.99 15.81 6.91
C HIS A 51 -33.64 16.29 7.43
N VAL A 52 -33.24 15.74 8.58
CA VAL A 52 -31.95 16.03 9.22
C VAL A 52 -31.11 14.78 9.09
N GLU A 53 -29.93 14.92 8.50
CA GLU A 53 -28.96 13.84 8.43
C GLU A 53 -28.31 13.60 9.81
N ASP A 54 -27.88 12.37 10.04
CA ASP A 54 -27.13 12.01 11.25
C ASP A 54 -25.85 12.85 11.35
N GLY A 55 -25.47 13.23 12.57
CA GLY A 55 -24.31 14.07 12.80
C GLY A 55 -24.21 14.59 14.23
N ALA A 56 -22.97 14.78 14.68
CA ALA A 56 -22.67 15.48 15.92
C ALA A 56 -22.58 17.01 15.68
N TRP A 57 -22.45 17.77 16.76
CA TRP A 57 -22.04 19.16 16.66
C TRP A 57 -20.62 19.30 16.09
N VAL A 58 -20.40 20.31 15.24
CA VAL A 58 -19.13 20.50 14.48
C VAL A 58 -17.90 20.68 15.38
N ASN A 59 -18.08 21.07 16.64
CA ASN A 59 -16.97 21.34 17.56
C ASN A 59 -16.75 20.24 18.62
N ALA A 60 -17.33 19.04 18.45
CA ALA A 60 -16.83 17.89 19.19
C ALA A 60 -15.37 17.67 18.83
N GLU A 61 -14.54 17.41 19.85
CA GLU A 61 -13.12 17.13 19.66
C GLU A 61 -12.95 15.99 18.65
N ASN A 62 -12.17 16.23 17.59
CA ASN A 62 -11.93 15.30 16.48
C ASN A 62 -13.14 14.82 15.65
N ASP A 63 -14.40 15.04 16.05
CA ASP A 63 -15.57 14.54 15.33
C ASP A 63 -15.92 15.39 14.09
N TRP A 64 -15.91 16.72 14.23
CA TRP A 64 -16.27 17.66 13.15
C TRP A 64 -17.69 17.49 12.56
N GLY A 65 -18.62 16.92 13.32
CA GLY A 65 -19.98 16.66 12.86
C GLY A 65 -20.08 15.43 11.96
N HIS A 66 -19.20 14.45 12.18
CA HIS A 66 -19.20 13.20 11.45
C HIS A 66 -20.52 12.46 11.68
N PRO A 67 -21.19 11.96 10.63
CA PRO A 67 -22.48 11.29 10.77
C PRO A 67 -22.45 9.97 11.54
N GLN A 68 -21.26 9.40 11.76
CA GLN A 68 -21.08 8.20 12.59
C GLN A 68 -20.64 8.50 14.02
N TYR A 69 -20.64 9.78 14.45
CA TYR A 69 -20.30 10.16 15.82
C TYR A 69 -18.94 9.59 16.26
N ILE A 70 -17.89 9.80 15.46
CA ILE A 70 -16.60 9.10 15.60
C ILE A 70 -15.89 9.36 16.92
N ASN A 71 -16.26 10.42 17.65
CA ASN A 71 -15.74 10.63 19.01
C ASN A 71 -16.43 9.75 20.07
N TRP A 72 -17.55 9.10 19.74
CA TRP A 72 -18.24 8.12 20.60
C TRP A 72 -18.18 6.70 20.05
N LEU A 73 -17.75 6.56 18.80
CA LEU A 73 -17.61 5.30 18.10
C LEU A 73 -16.50 5.41 17.06
N TRP A 74 -15.26 5.32 17.51
CA TRP A 74 -14.14 5.32 16.59
C TRP A 74 -14.21 4.08 15.67
N PRO A 75 -14.13 4.26 14.33
CA PRO A 75 -14.40 3.17 13.39
C PRO A 75 -13.32 2.08 13.44
N LEU A 76 -13.73 0.86 13.11
CA LEU A 76 -12.84 -0.29 12.98
C LEU A 76 -12.23 -0.33 11.58
N TYR A 77 -11.07 0.27 11.39
CA TYR A 77 -10.40 0.35 10.08
C TYR A 77 -8.90 0.11 10.14
N GLU A 78 -8.34 -0.23 8.98
CA GLU A 78 -6.92 -0.41 8.75
C GLU A 78 -6.32 0.89 8.19
N THR A 79 -5.30 1.41 8.87
CA THR A 79 -4.71 2.73 8.53
C THR A 79 -3.88 2.71 7.24
N THR A 80 -3.46 1.53 6.80
CA THR A 80 -2.62 1.38 5.59
C THR A 80 -3.42 1.47 4.29
N ASN A 81 -4.67 1.01 4.29
CA ASN A 81 -5.51 0.95 3.09
C ASN A 81 -6.90 1.60 3.26
N TYR A 82 -7.21 2.12 4.46
CA TYR A 82 -8.49 2.70 4.81
C TYR A 82 -9.66 1.78 4.46
N ARG A 83 -9.57 0.51 4.88
CA ARG A 83 -10.65 -0.49 4.80
C ARG A 83 -11.12 -0.89 6.19
N PHE A 84 -12.34 -1.43 6.27
CA PHE A 84 -12.82 -2.05 7.48
C PHE A 84 -11.85 -3.13 7.96
N ASN A 85 -11.53 -3.13 9.25
CA ASN A 85 -10.65 -4.12 9.85
C ASN A 85 -11.47 -5.00 10.80
N PRO A 86 -11.72 -6.27 10.45
CA PRO A 86 -12.47 -7.19 11.32
C PRO A 86 -11.69 -7.56 12.59
N ASP A 87 -10.37 -7.36 12.62
CA ASP A 87 -9.50 -7.48 13.79
C ASP A 87 -9.30 -6.13 14.52
N GLY A 88 -9.92 -5.06 14.02
CA GLY A 88 -9.90 -3.74 14.64
C GLY A 88 -10.56 -3.76 16.01
N TRP A 89 -10.04 -2.94 16.92
CA TRP A 89 -10.54 -2.85 18.29
C TRP A 89 -10.38 -1.43 18.83
N THR A 90 -11.41 -0.95 19.52
CA THR A 90 -11.39 0.30 20.29
C THR A 90 -12.19 0.08 21.58
N GLU A 91 -11.88 0.86 22.62
CA GLU A 91 -12.64 0.84 23.87
C GLU A 91 -14.11 1.22 23.65
N ASP A 92 -14.38 2.16 22.75
CA ASP A 92 -15.75 2.55 22.38
C ASP A 92 -16.51 1.39 21.74
N ALA A 93 -15.94 0.76 20.71
CA ALA A 93 -16.59 -0.37 20.04
C ALA A 93 -16.84 -1.53 21.02
N ARG A 94 -15.86 -1.81 21.89
CA ARG A 94 -16.02 -2.81 22.96
C ARG A 94 -17.16 -2.43 23.91
N ASN A 95 -17.26 -1.17 24.31
CA ASN A 95 -18.30 -0.72 25.23
C ASN A 95 -19.70 -0.77 24.59
N TRP A 96 -19.83 -0.45 23.31
CA TRP A 96 -21.07 -0.66 22.57
C TRP A 96 -21.44 -2.14 22.45
N ALA A 97 -20.47 -3.04 22.28
CA ALA A 97 -20.71 -4.49 22.29
C ALA A 97 -21.19 -4.98 23.67
N VAL A 98 -20.68 -4.42 24.77
CA VAL A 98 -21.13 -4.73 26.13
C VAL A 98 -22.54 -4.20 26.38
N ILE A 99 -22.83 -2.96 25.99
CA ILE A 99 -24.16 -2.35 26.12
C ILE A 99 -25.19 -3.16 25.33
N THR A 100 -24.88 -3.55 24.09
CA THR A 100 -25.77 -4.33 23.21
C THR A 100 -26.14 -5.67 23.85
N ALA A 101 -25.19 -6.35 24.49
CA ALA A 101 -25.47 -7.60 25.17
C ALA A 101 -26.30 -7.42 26.46
N ALA A 102 -25.95 -6.43 27.28
CA ALA A 102 -26.69 -6.13 28.51
C ALA A 102 -28.14 -5.67 28.23
N GLU A 103 -28.36 -4.92 27.14
CA GLU A 103 -29.68 -4.51 26.69
C GLU A 103 -30.60 -5.72 26.45
N ASN A 104 -30.12 -6.74 25.73
CA ASN A 104 -30.93 -7.92 25.43
C ASN A 104 -31.37 -8.67 26.70
N TYR A 105 -30.49 -8.79 27.70
CA TYR A 105 -30.84 -9.35 29.00
C TYR A 105 -31.96 -8.55 29.69
N VAL A 106 -31.86 -7.22 29.68
CA VAL A 106 -32.79 -6.32 30.36
C VAL A 106 -34.16 -6.32 29.68
N ILE A 107 -34.19 -6.25 28.34
CA ILE A 107 -35.43 -6.34 27.56
C ILE A 107 -36.06 -7.71 27.74
N MET A 108 -35.28 -8.80 27.73
CA MET A 108 -35.83 -10.14 27.97
C MET A 108 -36.45 -10.27 29.36
N ALA A 109 -35.83 -9.68 30.39
CA ALA A 109 -36.41 -9.66 31.73
C ALA A 109 -37.74 -8.89 31.77
N GLU A 110 -37.84 -7.74 31.10
CA GLU A 110 -39.09 -6.98 30.98
C GLU A 110 -40.18 -7.77 30.23
N ASP A 111 -39.84 -8.39 29.10
CA ASP A 111 -40.76 -9.22 28.30
C ASP A 111 -41.33 -10.40 29.11
N LEU A 112 -40.54 -10.95 30.04
CA LEU A 112 -40.94 -12.04 30.91
C LEU A 112 -41.76 -11.58 32.13
N ASP A 113 -41.38 -10.46 32.76
CA ASP A 113 -42.11 -9.86 33.90
C ASP A 113 -43.50 -9.34 33.46
N GLY A 114 -43.61 -8.88 32.21
CA GLY A 114 -44.87 -8.55 31.54
C GLY A 114 -45.24 -7.06 31.56
N ASN A 115 -44.53 -6.22 32.33
CA ASN A 115 -44.41 -4.76 32.20
C ASN A 115 -43.50 -4.22 33.32
N VAL A 116 -42.95 -3.00 33.19
CA VAL A 116 -42.21 -2.30 34.26
C VAL A 116 -42.86 -0.94 34.62
N ASP A 117 -42.80 -0.53 35.90
CA ASP A 117 -43.18 0.83 36.31
C ASP A 117 -41.95 1.76 36.27
N ILE A 118 -42.04 2.85 35.52
CA ILE A 118 -40.97 3.85 35.41
C ILE A 118 -40.57 4.46 36.76
N VAL A 119 -41.49 4.54 37.72
CA VAL A 119 -41.19 5.04 39.07
C VAL A 119 -40.25 4.09 39.80
N ASP A 120 -40.49 2.78 39.67
CA ASP A 120 -39.67 1.74 40.28
C ASP A 120 -38.34 1.54 39.54
N VAL A 121 -38.27 1.84 38.23
CA VAL A 121 -36.99 1.93 37.50
C VAL A 121 -36.16 3.12 37.98
N VAL A 122 -36.76 4.30 38.16
CA VAL A 122 -36.02 5.51 38.57
C VAL A 122 -35.62 5.44 40.04
N THR A 123 -36.48 4.90 40.91
CA THR A 123 -36.25 4.81 42.36
C THR A 123 -36.69 3.46 42.89
N PRO A 124 -35.90 2.39 42.64
CA PRO A 124 -36.27 1.05 43.07
C PRO A 124 -36.34 0.95 44.59
N ASN A 125 -37.27 0.15 45.06
CA ASN A 125 -37.48 -0.18 46.46
C ASN A 125 -37.55 -1.70 46.65
N SER A 126 -37.84 -2.15 47.87
CA SER A 126 -37.88 -3.57 48.19
C SER A 126 -39.00 -4.34 47.47
N GLY A 127 -40.02 -3.64 46.96
CA GLY A 127 -41.14 -4.22 46.21
C GLY A 127 -40.95 -4.20 44.69
N SER A 128 -39.93 -3.52 44.17
CA SER A 128 -39.69 -3.44 42.72
C SER A 128 -39.26 -4.81 42.18
N SER A 129 -39.72 -5.13 40.97
CA SER A 129 -39.38 -6.37 40.27
C SER A 129 -37.89 -6.42 39.91
N ASP A 130 -37.40 -7.61 39.56
CA ASP A 130 -36.01 -7.72 39.10
C ASP A 130 -35.83 -7.14 37.70
N ALA A 131 -36.87 -7.12 36.85
CA ALA A 131 -36.84 -6.39 35.58
C ALA A 131 -36.71 -4.86 35.80
N GLU A 132 -37.43 -4.28 36.76
CA GLU A 132 -37.31 -2.86 37.11
C GLU A 132 -35.91 -2.50 37.62
N LYS A 133 -35.31 -3.36 38.45
CA LYS A 133 -33.93 -3.19 38.92
C LYS A 133 -32.92 -3.37 37.79
N ALA A 134 -33.16 -4.32 36.87
CA ALA A 134 -32.30 -4.51 35.71
C ALA A 134 -32.24 -3.22 34.86
N TRP A 135 -33.38 -2.61 34.57
CA TRP A 135 -33.45 -1.30 33.92
C TRP A 135 -32.76 -0.20 34.72
N HIS A 136 -32.98 -0.12 36.04
CA HIS A 136 -32.34 0.87 36.90
C HIS A 136 -30.81 0.84 36.77
N PHE A 137 -30.22 -0.35 36.79
CA PHE A 137 -28.77 -0.51 36.69
C PHE A 137 -28.25 -0.42 35.26
N PHE A 138 -29.08 -0.71 34.25
CA PHE A 138 -28.69 -0.62 32.84
C PHE A 138 -28.60 0.82 32.34
N LEU A 139 -29.58 1.68 32.65
CA LEU A 139 -29.64 3.05 32.12
C LEU A 139 -28.36 3.89 32.34
N PRO A 140 -27.66 3.80 33.49
CA PRO A 140 -26.37 4.46 33.66
C PRO A 140 -25.31 4.06 32.63
N SER A 141 -25.34 2.84 32.07
CA SER A 141 -24.41 2.38 31.03
C SER A 141 -24.48 3.21 29.75
N LEU A 142 -25.64 3.82 29.48
CA LEU A 142 -25.92 4.61 28.28
C LEU A 142 -25.40 6.05 28.36
N THR A 143 -24.67 6.41 29.42
CA THR A 143 -24.09 7.75 29.56
C THR A 143 -23.06 7.98 28.47
N SER A 144 -23.38 8.83 27.49
CA SER A 144 -22.49 9.16 26.36
C SER A 144 -21.17 9.80 26.79
N GLY A 145 -21.10 10.38 27.99
CA GLY A 145 -19.85 10.88 28.57
C GLY A 145 -18.79 9.79 28.73
N TYR A 146 -19.18 8.53 28.94
CA TYR A 146 -18.22 7.44 29.09
C TYR A 146 -17.48 7.14 27.78
N MET A 147 -18.19 7.22 26.65
CA MET A 147 -17.61 7.10 25.30
C MET A 147 -16.83 8.38 24.94
N TYR A 148 -17.41 9.57 25.20
CA TYR A 148 -16.77 10.84 24.87
C TYR A 148 -15.40 11.03 25.53
N TYR A 149 -15.29 10.68 26.82
CA TYR A 149 -14.03 10.80 27.57
C TYR A 149 -13.15 9.56 27.47
N GLY A 150 -13.66 8.47 26.90
CA GLY A 150 -12.99 7.20 26.64
C GLY A 150 -12.22 6.68 27.85
N LYS A 151 -10.89 6.83 27.79
CA LYS A 151 -9.89 6.30 28.74
C LYS A 151 -9.63 7.21 29.94
N SER A 152 -10.30 8.37 30.01
CA SER A 152 -10.07 9.31 31.11
C SER A 152 -10.61 8.74 32.42
N LEU A 153 -9.80 8.75 33.47
CA LEU A 153 -10.14 8.22 34.80
C LEU A 153 -10.44 6.71 34.77
N ASP A 154 -11.72 6.36 34.83
CA ASP A 154 -12.27 4.99 34.85
C ASP A 154 -13.52 4.91 33.97
N MET A 155 -13.63 5.77 32.95
CA MET A 155 -14.83 5.89 32.11
C MET A 155 -14.99 4.68 31.18
N GLU A 156 -13.91 3.98 30.86
CA GLU A 156 -13.86 2.83 29.97
C GLU A 156 -14.53 1.56 30.56
N VAL A 157 -14.74 1.50 31.88
CA VAL A 157 -15.27 0.31 32.57
C VAL A 157 -16.69 0.49 33.13
N LYS A 158 -17.23 1.72 33.17
CA LYS A 158 -18.52 1.99 33.85
C LYS A 158 -19.72 1.30 33.21
N GLN A 159 -19.71 1.16 31.89
CA GLN A 159 -20.69 0.42 31.09
C GLN A 159 -20.67 -1.07 31.49
N THR A 160 -19.47 -1.61 31.72
CA THR A 160 -19.29 -3.00 32.18
C THR A 160 -19.85 -3.18 33.59
N ILE A 161 -19.58 -2.26 34.51
CA ILE A 161 -20.11 -2.33 35.88
C ILE A 161 -21.64 -2.23 35.88
N ALA A 162 -22.18 -1.24 35.18
CA ALA A 162 -23.63 -1.04 35.05
C ALA A 162 -24.32 -2.24 34.39
N GLY A 163 -23.77 -2.73 33.27
CA GLY A 163 -24.28 -3.90 32.55
C GLY A 163 -24.22 -5.18 33.38
N ASN A 164 -23.12 -5.44 34.10
CA ASN A 164 -23.01 -6.62 34.97
C ASN A 164 -24.06 -6.61 36.09
N ASN A 165 -24.27 -5.46 36.74
CA ASN A 165 -25.30 -5.31 37.76
C ASN A 165 -26.71 -5.51 37.19
N ALA A 166 -26.97 -4.97 36.00
CA ALA A 166 -28.26 -5.16 35.31
C ALA A 166 -28.51 -6.63 34.96
N ILE A 167 -27.49 -7.30 34.40
CA ILE A 167 -27.55 -8.72 34.04
C ILE A 167 -27.82 -9.60 35.27
N GLU A 168 -27.28 -9.27 36.45
CA GLU A 168 -27.55 -10.04 37.68
C GLU A 168 -29.04 -10.08 38.01
N PHE A 169 -29.72 -8.94 37.96
CA PHE A 169 -31.17 -8.88 38.19
C PHE A 169 -31.96 -9.50 37.04
N ALA A 170 -31.62 -9.18 35.80
CA ALA A 170 -32.29 -9.75 34.62
C ALA A 170 -32.21 -11.29 34.63
N GLN A 171 -31.08 -11.86 35.03
CA GLN A 171 -30.90 -13.30 35.09
C GLN A 171 -31.79 -13.97 36.13
N ASN A 172 -32.15 -13.30 37.23
CA ASN A 172 -33.14 -13.84 38.18
C ASN A 172 -34.49 -14.06 37.50
N GLU A 173 -34.94 -13.07 36.74
CA GLU A 173 -36.22 -13.12 36.03
C GLU A 173 -36.22 -14.19 34.93
N ILE A 174 -35.14 -14.24 34.14
CA ILE A 174 -34.92 -15.24 33.10
C ILE A 174 -34.89 -16.66 33.69
N ASN A 175 -34.23 -16.85 34.85
CA ASN A 175 -34.18 -18.15 35.52
C ASN A 175 -35.55 -18.60 36.04
N ASN A 176 -36.39 -17.66 36.49
CA ASN A 176 -37.77 -17.94 36.90
C ASN A 176 -38.65 -18.41 35.71
N HIS A 177 -38.24 -18.08 34.48
CA HIS A 177 -38.93 -18.41 33.24
C HIS A 177 -38.10 -19.32 32.31
N THR A 178 -37.40 -20.30 32.90
CA THR A 178 -36.48 -21.19 32.18
C THR A 178 -37.07 -21.75 30.87
N GLY A 179 -36.38 -21.49 29.76
CA GLY A 179 -36.70 -22.03 28.43
C GLY A 179 -37.74 -21.23 27.64
N VAL A 180 -38.32 -20.19 28.24
CA VAL A 180 -39.18 -19.21 27.57
C VAL A 180 -38.33 -18.05 27.10
N ASP A 181 -38.47 -17.70 25.82
CA ASP A 181 -37.85 -16.53 25.24
C ASP A 181 -38.66 -16.07 24.03
N ASN A 182 -39.26 -14.90 24.16
CA ASN A 182 -40.05 -14.24 23.12
C ASN A 182 -39.35 -12.95 22.63
N THR A 183 -38.12 -12.71 23.10
CA THR A 183 -37.39 -11.47 22.90
C THR A 183 -36.57 -11.62 21.63
N PRO A 184 -36.66 -10.69 20.66
CA PRO A 184 -35.77 -10.72 19.52
C PRO A 184 -34.34 -10.30 19.90
N PRO A 185 -33.33 -10.64 19.07
CA PRO A 185 -31.95 -10.21 19.31
C PRO A 185 -31.81 -8.69 19.44
N SER A 186 -30.90 -8.23 20.31
CA SER A 186 -30.42 -6.85 20.28
C SER A 186 -29.38 -6.71 19.17
N VAL A 187 -29.55 -5.69 18.32
CA VAL A 187 -28.64 -5.39 17.22
C VAL A 187 -28.31 -3.90 17.25
N PHE A 188 -27.03 -3.58 17.41
CA PHE A 188 -26.53 -2.22 17.33
C PHE A 188 -26.82 -1.61 15.96
N ILE A 189 -27.02 -0.30 15.89
CA ILE A 189 -27.33 0.35 14.60
C ILE A 189 -26.20 0.09 13.59
N PRO A 190 -26.49 -0.40 12.36
CA PRO A 190 -25.46 -0.79 11.41
C PRO A 190 -24.55 0.37 11.03
N GLN A 191 -23.26 0.16 11.26
CA GLN A 191 -22.21 1.05 10.83
C GLN A 191 -21.70 0.65 9.47
N ARG A 192 -21.06 1.59 8.77
CA ARG A 192 -20.36 1.28 7.51
C ARG A 192 -18.94 1.84 7.51
N PHE A 193 -18.06 1.22 6.72
CA PHE A 193 -16.76 1.78 6.41
C PHE A 193 -16.32 1.39 4.98
N PRO A 194 -15.83 2.36 4.17
CA PRO A 194 -15.77 3.79 4.44
C PRO A 194 -17.17 4.42 4.55
N TYR A 195 -17.28 5.57 5.24
CA TYR A 195 -18.56 6.27 5.37
C TYR A 195 -19.10 6.81 4.03
N ASN A 196 -18.19 7.25 3.14
CA ASN A 196 -18.50 7.81 1.83
C ASN A 196 -17.94 6.90 0.71
N PRO A 197 -18.59 5.75 0.41
CA PRO A 197 -18.12 4.80 -0.59
C PRO A 197 -18.11 5.41 -1.99
N GLY A 198 -16.99 5.25 -2.70
CA GLY A 198 -16.74 5.82 -4.03
C GLY A 198 -16.52 7.34 -4.03
N GLY A 199 -16.72 8.00 -2.88
CA GLY A 199 -16.53 9.43 -2.69
C GLY A 199 -15.20 9.78 -2.01
N LYS A 200 -14.99 11.08 -1.78
CA LYS A 200 -13.84 11.59 -1.04
C LYS A 200 -14.11 11.51 0.46
N GLY A 201 -13.15 10.95 1.20
CA GLY A 201 -13.04 11.02 2.66
C GLY A 201 -12.11 12.17 3.09
N PHE A 202 -12.42 12.75 4.24
CA PHE A 202 -11.59 13.74 4.93
C PHE A 202 -11.84 13.64 6.44
N GLY A 203 -10.93 14.14 7.27
CA GLY A 203 -11.05 14.16 8.73
C GLY A 203 -9.89 13.46 9.43
N PRO A 204 -9.98 13.24 10.76
CA PRO A 204 -8.89 12.65 11.53
C PRO A 204 -8.58 11.21 11.11
N ILE A 205 -9.58 10.46 10.65
CA ILE A 205 -9.43 9.11 10.07
C ILE A 205 -8.38 9.12 8.95
N TYR A 206 -8.39 10.16 8.11
CA TYR A 206 -7.49 10.29 6.96
C TYR A 206 -6.30 11.22 7.26
N GLY A 207 -6.00 11.49 8.54
CA GLY A 207 -4.92 12.38 8.93
C GLY A 207 -5.06 13.80 8.37
N TYR A 208 -6.31 14.29 8.25
CA TYR A 208 -6.66 15.58 7.67
C TYR A 208 -6.17 15.78 6.22
N LYS A 209 -6.14 14.69 5.45
CA LYS A 209 -5.89 14.70 4.00
C LYS A 209 -7.09 14.17 3.26
N GLU A 210 -7.30 14.69 2.06
CA GLU A 210 -8.30 14.12 1.16
C GLU A 210 -7.85 12.72 0.75
N PHE A 211 -8.75 11.75 0.89
CA PHE A 211 -8.54 10.37 0.47
C PHE A 211 -9.70 9.94 -0.41
N GLN A 212 -9.40 9.24 -1.49
CA GLN A 212 -10.43 8.74 -2.40
C GLN A 212 -10.81 7.31 -1.98
N ASN A 213 -12.05 7.13 -1.55
CA ASN A 213 -12.54 5.84 -1.10
C ASN A 213 -12.90 4.93 -2.28
N SER A 214 -12.82 3.62 -2.02
CA SER A 214 -13.43 2.58 -2.86
C SER A 214 -14.95 2.65 -2.80
N SER A 215 -15.62 2.26 -3.89
CA SER A 215 -17.08 2.11 -3.96
C SER A 215 -17.59 0.90 -3.19
N ASP A 216 -16.74 -0.09 -2.96
CA ASP A 216 -17.07 -1.25 -2.13
C ASP A 216 -16.93 -0.87 -0.66
N PHE A 217 -17.84 -1.32 0.20
CA PHE A 217 -17.83 -0.96 1.62
C PHE A 217 -18.37 -2.07 2.49
N HIS A 218 -17.84 -2.15 3.71
CA HIS A 218 -18.34 -3.06 4.71
C HIS A 218 -19.44 -2.40 5.52
N VAL A 219 -20.49 -3.17 5.79
CA VAL A 219 -21.46 -2.89 6.84
C VAL A 219 -21.15 -3.80 8.01
N TRP A 220 -21.11 -3.25 9.22
CA TRP A 220 -20.83 -3.98 10.44
C TRP A 220 -21.75 -3.54 11.58
N THR A 221 -21.98 -4.43 12.53
CA THR A 221 -22.81 -4.21 13.72
C THR A 221 -22.37 -5.14 14.87
N PHE A 222 -22.89 -4.91 16.07
CA PHE A 222 -22.89 -5.86 17.16
C PHE A 222 -24.26 -6.51 17.29
N ALA A 223 -24.31 -7.83 17.43
CA ALA A 223 -25.55 -8.56 17.67
C ALA A 223 -25.41 -9.52 18.85
N TYR A 224 -26.46 -9.64 19.65
CA TYR A 224 -26.48 -10.55 20.79
C TYR A 224 -27.90 -11.04 21.08
N ASP A 225 -27.99 -12.27 21.56
CA ASP A 225 -29.21 -12.85 22.08
C ASP A 225 -28.91 -13.83 23.22
N VAL A 226 -29.66 -13.78 24.33
CA VAL A 226 -29.47 -14.68 25.50
C VAL A 226 -29.64 -16.15 25.11
N SER A 227 -30.57 -16.48 24.22
CA SER A 227 -30.78 -17.84 23.69
C SER A 227 -29.80 -18.20 22.56
N GLY A 228 -28.97 -17.25 22.11
CA GLY A 228 -27.98 -17.40 21.07
C GLY A 228 -28.51 -17.12 19.66
N LEU A 229 -27.66 -16.56 18.80
CA LEU A 229 -28.00 -16.18 17.44
C LEU A 229 -28.07 -17.39 16.50
N GLN A 230 -29.12 -17.48 15.68
CA GLN A 230 -29.25 -18.43 14.58
C GLN A 230 -28.67 -17.88 13.28
N SER A 231 -28.97 -16.62 12.95
CA SER A 231 -28.48 -15.97 11.73
C SER A 231 -28.43 -14.47 11.86
N VAL A 232 -27.44 -13.84 11.22
CA VAL A 232 -27.38 -12.38 11.02
C VAL A 232 -27.15 -12.12 9.54
N VAL A 233 -28.03 -11.36 8.92
CA VAL A 233 -28.09 -11.15 7.47
C VAL A 233 -28.15 -9.66 7.16
N LEU A 234 -27.21 -9.19 6.34
CA LEU A 234 -27.25 -7.87 5.75
C LEU A 234 -28.22 -7.90 4.56
N LYS A 235 -29.18 -6.99 4.57
CA LYS A 235 -30.14 -6.76 3.50
C LYS A 235 -29.78 -5.44 2.84
N TYR A 236 -29.68 -5.42 1.51
CA TYR A 236 -29.46 -4.17 0.77
C TYR A 236 -30.24 -4.15 -0.54
N ARG A 237 -30.56 -2.96 -1.03
CA ARG A 237 -31.20 -2.74 -2.33
C ARG A 237 -30.74 -1.41 -2.92
N THR A 238 -30.94 -1.23 -4.22
CA THR A 238 -30.63 0.02 -4.91
C THR A 238 -31.90 0.80 -5.15
N ASP A 239 -31.79 2.12 -5.04
CA ASP A 239 -32.76 3.04 -5.60
C ASP A 239 -32.64 3.09 -7.13
N ASN A 240 -33.77 3.11 -7.84
CA ASN A 240 -33.81 3.02 -9.29
C ASN A 240 -33.52 4.36 -9.97
N ASP A 241 -33.70 5.50 -9.28
CA ASP A 241 -33.45 6.83 -9.83
C ASP A 241 -32.33 7.62 -9.11
N GLY A 242 -31.88 7.11 -7.97
CA GLY A 242 -30.81 7.68 -7.15
C GLY A 242 -31.27 8.79 -6.21
N SER A 243 -32.57 9.00 -6.04
CA SER A 243 -33.15 10.08 -5.24
C SER A 243 -33.96 9.51 -4.08
N ASN A 244 -33.84 10.13 -2.90
CA ASN A 244 -34.77 9.89 -1.79
C ASN A 244 -35.64 11.16 -1.61
N PRO A 245 -36.78 11.26 -2.31
CA PRO A 245 -37.61 12.45 -2.28
C PRO A 245 -38.59 12.43 -1.09
N LEU A 246 -38.89 13.62 -0.54
CA LEU A 246 -39.92 13.78 0.51
C LEU A 246 -41.36 13.45 0.07
N THR A 247 -41.57 13.14 -1.21
CA THR A 247 -42.90 12.92 -1.80
C THR A 247 -43.39 11.48 -1.70
N ASP A 248 -42.50 10.55 -1.38
CA ASP A 248 -42.83 9.16 -1.08
C ASP A 248 -42.00 8.66 0.11
N ASN A 249 -42.07 7.37 0.38
CA ASN A 249 -41.38 6.74 1.49
C ASN A 249 -40.82 5.36 1.10
N GLU A 250 -40.56 5.14 -0.19
CA GLU A 250 -40.18 3.81 -0.66
C GLU A 250 -38.84 3.36 -0.07
N ASN A 251 -37.88 4.29 0.13
CA ASN A 251 -36.59 4.00 0.74
C ASN A 251 -36.69 3.67 2.25
N GLU A 252 -37.70 4.20 2.94
CA GLU A 252 -37.85 4.13 4.41
C GLU A 252 -38.62 2.89 4.88
N VAL A 253 -39.18 2.09 3.97
CA VAL A 253 -40.00 0.93 4.31
C VAL A 253 -39.40 -0.39 3.83
N TYR A 254 -39.59 -1.45 4.61
CA TYR A 254 -39.08 -2.79 4.27
C TYR A 254 -39.81 -3.46 3.10
N ILE A 255 -41.03 -3.01 2.77
CA ILE A 255 -41.78 -3.56 1.65
C ILE A 255 -41.21 -3.03 0.32
N ASP A 256 -41.22 -3.87 -0.71
CA ASP A 256 -40.80 -3.47 -2.05
C ASP A 256 -41.73 -2.40 -2.63
N GLY A 257 -41.15 -1.45 -3.36
CA GLY A 257 -41.81 -0.37 -4.08
C GLY A 257 -41.38 -0.33 -5.56
N SER A 258 -41.89 0.64 -6.31
CA SER A 258 -41.58 0.78 -7.75
C SER A 258 -40.30 1.57 -8.07
N GLY A 259 -39.90 2.45 -7.15
CA GLY A 259 -38.70 3.26 -7.12
C GLY A 259 -37.46 2.54 -6.58
N VAL A 260 -37.60 1.35 -5.99
CA VAL A 260 -36.48 0.57 -5.44
C VAL A 260 -36.40 -0.84 -6.05
N SER A 261 -35.21 -1.45 -6.02
CA SER A 261 -35.04 -2.86 -6.36
C SER A 261 -35.51 -3.78 -5.23
N SER A 262 -35.72 -5.07 -5.53
CA SER A 262 -35.90 -6.06 -4.46
C SER A 262 -34.66 -6.19 -3.58
N TRP A 263 -34.87 -6.57 -2.32
CA TRP A 263 -33.80 -6.81 -1.36
C TRP A 263 -32.87 -7.97 -1.75
N SER A 264 -31.59 -7.66 -1.84
CA SER A 264 -30.50 -8.64 -1.84
C SER A 264 -30.11 -9.00 -0.41
N SER A 265 -29.56 -10.20 -0.21
CA SER A 265 -29.18 -10.72 1.11
C SER A 265 -27.74 -11.22 1.12
N ILE A 266 -26.98 -10.85 2.14
CA ILE A 266 -25.62 -11.33 2.40
C ILE A 266 -25.57 -11.85 3.84
N THR A 267 -25.22 -13.12 4.03
CA THR A 267 -24.95 -13.66 5.37
C THR A 267 -23.74 -12.97 5.96
N MET A 268 -23.88 -12.41 7.16
CA MET A 268 -22.78 -11.71 7.83
C MET A 268 -21.85 -12.70 8.52
N THR A 269 -20.55 -12.42 8.47
CA THR A 269 -19.56 -13.12 9.28
C THR A 269 -19.73 -12.70 10.73
N GLN A 270 -19.91 -13.67 11.62
CA GLN A 270 -19.99 -13.45 13.07
C GLN A 270 -18.63 -13.74 13.70
N LYS A 271 -18.17 -12.84 14.56
CA LYS A 271 -16.88 -12.95 15.24
C LYS A 271 -17.02 -12.51 16.70
N ALA A 272 -16.55 -13.36 17.61
CA ALA A 272 -16.46 -13.02 19.02
C ALA A 272 -15.63 -11.76 19.24
N PHE A 273 -16.22 -10.74 19.86
CA PHE A 273 -15.51 -9.49 20.15
C PHE A 273 -14.73 -9.60 21.47
N PRO A 274 -13.47 -9.13 21.55
CA PRO A 274 -12.66 -9.30 22.75
C PRO A 274 -13.21 -8.54 23.97
N LYS A 275 -13.26 -9.22 25.12
CA LYS A 275 -13.63 -8.61 26.42
C LYS A 275 -12.51 -7.76 27.03
N ASP A 276 -11.26 -8.04 26.70
CA ASP A 276 -10.06 -7.49 27.33
C ASP A 276 -9.44 -6.33 26.50
N ASN A 277 -8.43 -5.67 27.03
CA ASN A 277 -7.62 -4.66 26.36
C ASN A 277 -6.61 -5.33 25.41
N VAL A 278 -7.09 -5.74 24.24
CA VAL A 278 -6.25 -6.40 23.22
C VAL A 278 -5.32 -5.44 22.49
N ALA A 279 -5.59 -4.14 22.53
CA ALA A 279 -4.73 -3.11 21.99
C ALA A 279 -3.50 -2.82 22.87
N THR A 280 -3.43 -3.43 24.06
CA THR A 280 -2.38 -3.24 25.07
C THR A 280 -2.13 -1.78 25.44
N ASP A 281 -3.20 -0.98 25.40
CA ASP A 281 -3.14 0.44 25.73
C ASP A 281 -2.93 0.63 27.24
N PRO A 282 -1.82 1.24 27.69
CA PRO A 282 -1.54 1.40 29.12
C PRO A 282 -2.48 2.37 29.85
N GLU A 283 -3.28 3.16 29.13
CA GLU A 283 -4.28 4.07 29.71
C GLU A 283 -5.58 3.35 30.09
N ILE A 284 -5.77 2.11 29.64
CA ILE A 284 -6.99 1.32 29.88
C ILE A 284 -6.76 0.31 31.01
N ASP A 285 -7.60 0.38 32.06
CA ASP A 285 -7.59 -0.59 33.16
C ASP A 285 -8.98 -1.24 33.37
N PHE A 286 -9.20 -2.36 32.68
CA PHE A 286 -10.41 -3.18 32.87
C PHE A 286 -10.33 -4.06 34.11
N PHE A 287 -10.38 -3.45 35.30
CA PHE A 287 -10.40 -4.20 36.57
C PHE A 287 -11.68 -5.04 36.79
N VAL A 288 -12.70 -4.86 35.94
CA VAL A 288 -13.87 -5.75 35.80
C VAL A 288 -14.11 -6.08 34.33
N LEU A 289 -14.31 -7.37 34.03
CA LEU A 289 -14.70 -7.85 32.70
C LEU A 289 -16.23 -8.02 32.59
N PRO A 290 -16.81 -7.89 31.39
CA PRO A 290 -18.24 -7.99 31.18
C PRO A 290 -18.71 -9.43 31.28
N ALA A 291 -19.88 -9.61 31.90
CA ALA A 291 -20.58 -10.88 31.97
C ALA A 291 -20.94 -11.37 30.56
N ALA A 292 -21.48 -10.48 29.73
CA ALA A 292 -21.82 -10.73 28.33
C ALA A 292 -21.25 -9.65 27.39
N ILE A 293 -20.94 -10.04 26.16
CA ILE A 293 -20.49 -9.13 25.09
C ILE A 293 -21.07 -9.62 23.77
N ALA A 294 -21.51 -8.69 22.93
CA ALA A 294 -22.07 -8.98 21.62
C ALA A 294 -20.99 -9.40 20.60
N ASP A 295 -21.38 -10.20 19.62
CA ASP A 295 -20.49 -10.58 18.52
C ASP A 295 -20.44 -9.47 17.47
N LEU A 296 -19.25 -9.22 16.93
CA LEU A 296 -19.06 -8.38 15.76
C LEU A 296 -19.58 -9.13 14.53
N CYS A 297 -20.57 -8.56 13.86
CA CYS A 297 -21.15 -9.07 12.64
C CYS A 297 -20.79 -8.13 11.49
N TYR A 298 -20.28 -8.65 10.36
CA TYR A 298 -19.92 -7.80 9.21
C TYR A 298 -20.10 -8.51 7.87
N ALA A 299 -20.38 -7.71 6.82
CA ALA A 299 -20.43 -8.15 5.42
C ALA A 299 -20.04 -7.00 4.49
N GLU A 300 -19.53 -7.33 3.31
CA GLU A 300 -19.13 -6.35 2.29
C GLU A 300 -20.19 -6.26 1.18
N ILE A 301 -20.56 -5.03 0.82
CA ILE A 301 -21.31 -4.72 -0.39
C ILE A 301 -20.30 -4.30 -1.46
N LYS A 302 -20.33 -4.98 -2.61
CA LYS A 302 -19.41 -4.77 -3.73
C LYS A 302 -20.13 -4.47 -5.04
N GLY A 303 -19.43 -3.84 -5.98
CA GLY A 303 -19.88 -3.75 -7.38
C GLY A 303 -20.87 -2.63 -7.67
N LEU A 304 -21.23 -1.82 -6.68
CA LEU A 304 -22.19 -0.73 -6.84
C LEU A 304 -21.51 0.56 -7.31
N SER A 305 -22.24 1.37 -8.08
CA SER A 305 -21.73 2.65 -8.57
C SER A 305 -22.84 3.62 -8.93
N ASN A 306 -22.63 4.89 -8.58
CA ASN A 306 -23.52 6.02 -8.90
C ASN A 306 -24.99 5.70 -8.59
N THR A 307 -25.22 5.16 -7.40
CA THR A 307 -26.54 4.67 -6.98
C THR A 307 -26.74 4.92 -5.49
N LEU A 308 -27.98 5.25 -5.11
CA LEU A 308 -28.39 5.29 -3.72
C LEU A 308 -28.70 3.87 -3.25
N VAL A 309 -28.20 3.52 -2.08
CA VAL A 309 -28.32 2.18 -1.49
C VAL A 309 -29.02 2.29 -0.15
N ASP A 310 -30.07 1.48 0.00
CA ASP A 310 -30.71 1.23 1.29
C ASP A 310 -30.17 -0.08 1.86
N TYR A 311 -29.90 -0.11 3.16
CA TYR A 311 -29.47 -1.34 3.83
C TYR A 311 -29.96 -1.43 5.27
N TYR A 312 -30.15 -2.66 5.75
CA TYR A 312 -30.47 -2.94 7.15
C TYR A 312 -29.94 -4.32 7.55
N VAL A 313 -29.88 -4.61 8.85
CA VAL A 313 -29.49 -5.93 9.36
C VAL A 313 -30.71 -6.63 9.96
N GLU A 314 -30.87 -7.90 9.57
CA GLU A 314 -31.88 -8.82 10.09
C GLU A 314 -31.18 -9.89 10.93
N ALA A 315 -31.55 -10.01 12.21
CA ALA A 315 -31.02 -11.02 13.11
C ALA A 315 -32.14 -11.93 13.61
N THR A 316 -31.88 -13.23 13.62
CA THR A 316 -32.79 -14.26 14.12
C THR A 316 -32.09 -15.03 15.23
N ASP A 317 -32.76 -15.21 16.36
CA ASP A 317 -32.26 -16.02 17.47
C ASP A 317 -32.51 -17.53 17.27
N SER A 318 -32.09 -18.34 18.25
CA SER A 318 -32.29 -19.79 18.26
C SER A 318 -33.74 -20.22 18.52
N LYS A 319 -34.64 -19.28 18.81
CA LYS A 319 -36.07 -19.49 19.10
C LYS A 319 -36.97 -19.08 17.94
N GLY A 320 -36.43 -18.39 16.94
CA GLY A 320 -37.12 -17.88 15.78
C GLY A 320 -37.63 -16.45 15.93
N ASN A 321 -37.26 -15.73 17.00
CA ASN A 321 -37.55 -14.30 17.13
C ASN A 321 -36.65 -13.51 16.18
N VAL A 322 -37.20 -12.48 15.53
CA VAL A 322 -36.53 -11.73 14.47
C VAL A 322 -36.50 -10.25 14.81
N PHE A 323 -35.31 -9.66 14.76
CA PHE A 323 -35.11 -8.21 14.81
C PHE A 323 -34.69 -7.67 13.44
N LYS A 324 -35.19 -6.49 13.08
CA LYS A 324 -34.76 -5.71 11.91
C LYS A 324 -34.31 -4.34 12.36
N THR A 325 -33.07 -3.97 12.10
CA THR A 325 -32.58 -2.62 12.39
C THR A 325 -33.28 -1.60 11.50
N PRO A 326 -33.41 -0.32 11.93
CA PRO A 326 -33.79 0.76 11.02
C PRO A 326 -33.00 0.74 9.70
N ILE A 327 -33.66 1.10 8.61
CA ILE A 327 -33.01 1.23 7.30
C ILE A 327 -32.02 2.39 7.35
N GLN A 328 -30.86 2.17 6.73
CA GLN A 328 -29.79 3.13 6.56
C GLN A 328 -29.60 3.42 5.07
N HIS A 329 -29.16 4.64 4.76
CA HIS A 329 -29.01 5.10 3.37
C HIS A 329 -27.57 5.55 3.10
N VAL A 330 -27.08 5.25 1.90
CA VAL A 330 -25.79 5.77 1.42
C VAL A 330 -25.77 5.89 -0.09
N TYR A 331 -25.32 7.04 -0.59
CA TYR A 331 -25.00 7.17 -2.01
C TYR A 331 -23.62 6.59 -2.28
N VAL A 332 -23.54 5.61 -3.18
CA VAL A 332 -22.27 5.02 -3.66
C VAL A 332 -21.81 5.78 -4.88
N GLY A 333 -20.61 6.36 -4.81
CA GLY A 333 -19.99 7.14 -5.89
C GLY A 333 -19.56 6.33 -7.10
N GLU A 334 -18.65 6.92 -7.89
CA GLU A 334 -18.07 6.26 -9.07
C GLU A 334 -17.42 4.92 -8.70
N TYR A 335 -17.58 3.92 -9.57
CA TYR A 335 -17.05 2.57 -9.36
C TYR A 335 -15.53 2.63 -9.19
N ARG A 336 -15.06 2.12 -8.05
CA ARG A 336 -13.65 2.03 -7.68
C ARG A 336 -13.47 0.80 -6.81
N SER A 337 -13.25 -0.35 -7.45
CA SER A 337 -12.81 -1.54 -6.74
C SER A 337 -11.35 -1.38 -6.30
N ASN A 338 -11.01 -2.00 -5.18
CA ASN A 338 -9.63 -2.13 -4.70
C ASN A 338 -9.05 -3.50 -5.07
N ASP A 339 -9.72 -4.24 -5.94
CA ASP A 339 -9.22 -5.53 -6.37
C ASP A 339 -7.92 -5.37 -7.15
N VAL A 340 -6.93 -6.18 -6.78
CA VAL A 340 -5.57 -6.08 -7.29
C VAL A 340 -5.40 -7.12 -8.39
N VAL A 341 -5.04 -6.67 -9.59
CA VAL A 341 -4.63 -7.54 -10.70
C VAL A 341 -3.11 -7.62 -10.74
N THR A 342 -2.57 -8.84 -10.69
CA THR A 342 -1.14 -9.11 -10.81
C THR A 342 -0.87 -9.83 -12.12
N LEU A 343 0.18 -9.43 -12.85
CA LEU A 343 0.60 -10.03 -14.11
C LEU A 343 2.05 -10.52 -13.98
N ASP A 344 2.29 -11.74 -14.45
CA ASP A 344 3.61 -12.32 -14.61
C ASP A 344 3.88 -12.67 -16.08
N VAL A 345 5.13 -12.49 -16.51
CA VAL A 345 5.57 -12.74 -17.89
C VAL A 345 6.92 -13.43 -17.86
N GLU A 346 6.96 -14.64 -18.41
CA GLU A 346 8.16 -15.47 -18.53
C GLU A 346 8.46 -15.79 -20.00
N PRO A 347 9.73 -15.95 -20.41
CA PRO A 347 10.92 -15.76 -19.59
C PRO A 347 11.20 -14.27 -19.31
N VAL A 348 12.00 -13.98 -18.29
CA VAL A 348 12.47 -12.62 -18.02
C VAL A 348 13.32 -12.03 -19.17
N SER A 349 13.63 -10.73 -19.13
CA SER A 349 14.47 -10.07 -20.14
C SER A 349 15.87 -10.69 -20.23
N GLY A 350 16.44 -10.78 -21.44
CA GLY A 350 17.78 -11.32 -21.62
C GLY A 350 18.20 -11.53 -23.08
N ASN A 351 19.45 -11.97 -23.25
CA ASN A 351 19.95 -12.53 -24.50
C ASN A 351 19.77 -14.06 -24.56
N TYR A 352 19.26 -14.57 -25.68
CA TYR A 352 18.98 -15.98 -25.91
C TYR A 352 19.62 -16.50 -27.19
N THR A 353 20.09 -17.74 -27.18
CA THR A 353 20.73 -18.38 -28.34
C THR A 353 19.73 -18.98 -29.34
N ALA A 354 18.46 -19.05 -28.96
CA ALA A 354 17.35 -19.55 -29.78
C ALA A 354 16.05 -18.79 -29.45
N ALA A 355 15.04 -18.94 -30.32
CA ALA A 355 13.71 -18.41 -30.06
C ALA A 355 13.15 -18.93 -28.73
N VAL A 356 12.53 -18.05 -27.95
CA VAL A 356 11.93 -18.38 -26.65
C VAL A 356 10.41 -18.37 -26.73
N THR A 357 9.78 -19.24 -25.96
CA THR A 357 8.32 -19.25 -25.78
C THR A 357 7.98 -18.33 -24.62
N VAL A 358 7.24 -17.26 -24.90
CA VAL A 358 6.68 -16.36 -23.90
C VAL A 358 5.38 -16.93 -23.37
N SER A 359 5.26 -17.00 -22.05
CA SER A 359 4.04 -17.33 -21.34
C SER A 359 3.67 -16.18 -20.39
N MET A 360 2.39 -15.89 -20.27
CA MET A 360 1.85 -14.86 -19.38
C MET A 360 0.77 -15.48 -18.51
N ASP A 361 0.80 -15.15 -17.23
CA ASP A 361 -0.24 -15.53 -16.27
C ASP A 361 -0.64 -14.33 -15.42
N ALA A 362 -1.90 -14.26 -15.02
CA ALA A 362 -2.41 -13.16 -14.22
C ALA A 362 -3.41 -13.64 -13.18
N THR A 363 -3.45 -12.95 -12.04
CA THR A 363 -4.38 -13.22 -10.94
C THR A 363 -5.07 -11.94 -10.50
N THR A 364 -6.29 -12.05 -9.94
CA THR A 364 -7.02 -10.93 -9.37
C THR A 364 -7.58 -11.32 -8.00
N THR A 365 -7.71 -10.35 -7.09
CA THR A 365 -8.44 -10.53 -5.82
C THR A 365 -9.96 -10.46 -6.01
N ALA A 366 -10.43 -9.99 -7.17
CA ALA A 366 -11.85 -9.95 -7.51
C ALA A 366 -12.41 -11.38 -7.61
N THR A 367 -13.35 -11.71 -6.74
CA THR A 367 -13.89 -13.06 -6.62
C THR A 367 -14.74 -13.42 -7.84
N GLY A 368 -14.32 -14.43 -8.61
CA GLY A 368 -15.05 -14.92 -9.78
C GLY A 368 -14.88 -14.07 -11.05
N ALA A 369 -13.98 -13.08 -11.02
CA ALA A 369 -13.67 -12.26 -12.19
C ALA A 369 -12.82 -13.03 -13.21
N ASN A 370 -13.09 -12.80 -14.49
CA ASN A 370 -12.24 -13.27 -15.58
C ASN A 370 -11.13 -12.25 -15.83
N ILE A 371 -9.97 -12.70 -16.30
CA ILE A 371 -8.82 -11.82 -16.60
C ILE A 371 -8.46 -11.92 -18.07
N ALA A 372 -8.24 -10.78 -18.71
CA ALA A 372 -7.71 -10.66 -20.07
C ALA A 372 -6.35 -9.97 -20.04
N ILE A 373 -5.38 -10.50 -20.78
CA ILE A 373 -4.02 -9.94 -20.88
C ILE A 373 -3.83 -9.39 -22.29
N TYR A 374 -3.28 -8.18 -22.40
CA TYR A 374 -3.00 -7.51 -23.66
C TYR A 374 -1.53 -7.12 -23.75
N TYR A 375 -0.94 -7.20 -24.94
CA TYR A 375 0.48 -6.91 -25.13
C TYR A 375 0.81 -6.23 -26.46
N THR A 376 2.02 -5.66 -26.52
CA THR A 376 2.68 -5.11 -27.70
C THR A 376 4.10 -5.69 -27.79
N SER A 377 4.64 -5.85 -29.00
CA SER A 377 5.98 -6.42 -29.24
C SER A 377 6.99 -5.40 -29.78
N ASP A 378 6.57 -4.16 -29.97
CA ASP A 378 7.37 -3.04 -30.52
C ASP A 378 7.76 -2.00 -29.45
N GLY A 379 7.45 -2.27 -28.18
CA GLY A 379 7.73 -1.40 -27.04
C GLY A 379 6.72 -0.27 -26.81
N THR A 380 5.66 -0.17 -27.61
CA THR A 380 4.55 0.77 -27.36
C THR A 380 3.75 0.38 -26.11
N GLU A 381 3.13 1.34 -25.42
CA GLU A 381 2.35 1.02 -24.20
C GLU A 381 1.07 0.25 -24.57
N PRO A 382 0.81 -0.92 -23.94
CA PRO A 382 -0.38 -1.70 -24.22
C PRO A 382 -1.61 -1.12 -23.50
N ASP A 383 -2.77 -1.36 -24.09
CA ASP A 383 -4.09 -1.10 -23.51
C ASP A 383 -5.09 -2.21 -23.90
N SER A 384 -6.36 -2.08 -23.51
CA SER A 384 -7.41 -3.06 -23.82
C SER A 384 -7.78 -3.19 -25.31
N THR A 385 -7.15 -2.40 -26.19
CA THR A 385 -7.30 -2.50 -27.66
C THR A 385 -6.07 -3.12 -28.33
N SER A 386 -5.03 -3.44 -27.56
CA SER A 386 -3.81 -4.11 -28.03
C SER A 386 -4.04 -5.60 -28.30
N ILE A 387 -2.99 -6.35 -28.64
CA ILE A 387 -3.11 -7.77 -28.99
C ILE A 387 -3.46 -8.56 -27.73
N GLU A 388 -4.60 -9.25 -27.76
CA GLU A 388 -5.03 -10.13 -26.66
C GLU A 388 -4.18 -11.42 -26.62
N TYR A 389 -3.72 -11.77 -25.43
CA TYR A 389 -2.97 -13.00 -25.18
C TYR A 389 -3.92 -14.20 -25.18
N SER A 390 -3.84 -15.02 -26.22
CA SER A 390 -4.67 -16.23 -26.38
C SER A 390 -3.93 -17.54 -26.08
N GLY A 391 -2.69 -17.45 -25.59
CA GLY A 391 -1.82 -18.59 -25.29
C GLY A 391 -0.35 -18.31 -25.65
N ASP A 392 0.52 -19.21 -25.20
CA ASP A 392 1.97 -19.11 -25.40
C ASP A 392 2.35 -18.85 -26.86
N PHE A 393 3.31 -17.96 -27.08
CA PHE A 393 3.83 -17.66 -28.41
C PHE A 393 5.35 -17.53 -28.41
N LYS A 394 5.97 -17.63 -29.60
CA LYS A 394 7.43 -17.54 -29.73
C LYS A 394 7.87 -16.14 -30.12
N VAL A 395 9.03 -15.73 -29.59
CA VAL A 395 9.76 -14.54 -29.99
C VAL A 395 11.19 -14.92 -30.41
N GLY A 396 11.76 -14.21 -31.38
CA GLY A 396 13.12 -14.42 -31.87
C GLY A 396 13.28 -15.45 -32.98
N GLU A 397 12.20 -15.90 -33.64
CA GLU A 397 12.28 -16.83 -34.77
C GLU A 397 13.03 -16.24 -35.99
N ASP A 398 13.03 -14.92 -36.12
CA ASP A 398 13.75 -14.16 -37.15
C ASP A 398 15.11 -13.61 -36.66
N GLY A 399 15.48 -13.89 -35.40
CA GLY A 399 16.71 -13.40 -34.76
C GLY A 399 16.69 -11.92 -34.38
N ASN A 400 15.57 -11.20 -34.55
CA ASN A 400 15.48 -9.79 -34.21
C ASN A 400 15.15 -9.59 -32.73
N SER A 401 15.69 -8.53 -32.13
CA SER A 401 15.35 -8.16 -30.75
C SER A 401 13.88 -7.72 -30.65
N VAL A 402 13.24 -8.06 -29.54
CA VAL A 402 11.82 -7.79 -29.26
C VAL A 402 11.71 -7.06 -27.92
N THR A 403 10.94 -5.98 -27.87
CA THR A 403 10.54 -5.32 -26.62
C THR A 403 9.06 -5.55 -26.40
N LEU A 404 8.76 -6.49 -25.51
CA LEU A 404 7.42 -6.88 -25.14
C LEU A 404 6.93 -6.05 -23.96
N LYS A 405 5.74 -5.46 -24.06
CA LYS A 405 5.03 -4.87 -22.92
C LYS A 405 3.67 -5.51 -22.79
N ALA A 406 3.26 -5.86 -21.57
CA ALA A 406 1.99 -6.51 -21.30
C ALA A 406 1.26 -5.88 -20.10
N ILE A 407 -0.06 -5.90 -20.13
CA ILE A 407 -0.97 -5.44 -19.07
C ILE A 407 -2.17 -6.40 -18.96
N ALA A 408 -2.63 -6.66 -17.75
CA ALA A 408 -3.82 -7.47 -17.50
C ALA A 408 -4.98 -6.60 -16.98
N TYR A 409 -6.20 -6.97 -17.37
CA TYR A 409 -7.45 -6.40 -16.86
C TYR A 409 -8.34 -7.52 -16.33
N ASP A 410 -8.98 -7.32 -15.19
CA ASP A 410 -10.09 -8.18 -14.79
C ASP A 410 -11.42 -7.71 -15.39
N SER A 411 -12.46 -8.55 -15.28
CA SER A 411 -13.80 -8.25 -15.79
C SER A 411 -14.50 -7.09 -15.08
N GLU A 412 -13.92 -6.62 -13.97
CA GLU A 412 -14.36 -5.46 -13.20
C GLU A 412 -13.66 -4.17 -13.66
N GLY A 413 -12.65 -4.27 -14.54
CA GLY A 413 -11.92 -3.13 -15.10
C GLY A 413 -10.69 -2.71 -14.30
N ASN A 414 -10.32 -3.45 -13.25
CA ASN A 414 -9.06 -3.24 -12.54
C ASN A 414 -7.90 -3.68 -13.43
N LYS A 415 -6.72 -3.06 -13.26
CA LYS A 415 -5.56 -3.28 -14.14
C LYS A 415 -4.29 -3.61 -13.37
N SER A 416 -3.43 -4.44 -13.96
CA SER A 416 -2.09 -4.69 -13.45
C SER A 416 -1.15 -3.52 -13.73
N ALA A 417 0.03 -3.53 -13.11
CA ALA A 417 1.16 -2.78 -13.62
C ALA A 417 1.57 -3.31 -15.01
N ILE A 418 2.19 -2.46 -15.83
CA ILE A 418 2.74 -2.88 -17.12
C ILE A 418 4.05 -3.63 -16.89
N VAL A 419 4.13 -4.87 -17.37
CA VAL A 419 5.35 -5.67 -17.34
C VAL A 419 6.11 -5.46 -18.65
N THR A 420 7.37 -5.04 -18.56
CA THR A 420 8.26 -4.89 -19.73
C THR A 420 9.28 -6.03 -19.77
N ARG A 421 9.44 -6.64 -20.95
CA ARG A 421 10.45 -7.66 -21.25
C ARG A 421 11.24 -7.29 -22.51
N SER A 422 12.56 -7.39 -22.43
CA SER A 422 13.45 -7.12 -23.56
C SER A 422 14.22 -8.39 -23.93
N TYR A 423 13.98 -8.90 -25.12
CA TYR A 423 14.61 -10.10 -25.66
C TYR A 423 15.58 -9.73 -26.78
N SER A 424 16.79 -10.25 -26.71
CA SER A 424 17.76 -10.20 -27.80
C SER A 424 18.22 -11.60 -28.16
N PHE A 425 18.68 -11.82 -29.39
CA PHE A 425 19.02 -13.14 -29.89
C PHE A 425 20.39 -13.17 -30.55
N GLY A 426 21.18 -14.19 -30.24
CA GLY A 426 22.51 -14.38 -30.82
C GLY A 426 23.41 -15.24 -29.95
N ALA A 427 24.54 -15.68 -30.53
CA ALA A 427 25.62 -16.26 -29.74
C ALA A 427 26.39 -15.13 -29.04
N ILE A 428 26.69 -15.33 -27.76
CA ILE A 428 27.67 -14.51 -27.05
C ILE A 428 29.03 -15.17 -27.29
N GLU A 429 29.86 -14.49 -28.08
CA GLU A 429 31.25 -14.92 -28.30
C GLU A 429 32.04 -14.74 -27.01
N SER A 430 33.05 -15.59 -26.79
CA SER A 430 33.94 -15.46 -25.62
C SER A 430 34.58 -14.07 -25.61
N PHE A 431 34.57 -13.39 -24.47
CA PHE A 431 35.07 -12.03 -24.35
C PHE A 431 35.96 -11.84 -23.13
N ASP A 432 36.84 -10.85 -23.22
CA ASP A 432 37.83 -10.53 -22.20
C ASP A 432 37.29 -9.44 -21.26
N ILE A 433 37.29 -9.73 -19.95
CA ILE A 433 37.04 -8.72 -18.93
C ILE A 433 38.32 -8.39 -18.18
N HIS A 434 38.56 -7.10 -18.03
CA HIS A 434 39.70 -6.55 -17.32
C HIS A 434 39.23 -5.76 -16.10
N PHE A 435 39.81 -6.01 -14.94
CA PHE A 435 39.50 -5.33 -13.67
C PHE A 435 40.70 -4.55 -13.17
N LYS A 436 40.54 -3.24 -12.92
CA LYS A 436 41.58 -2.41 -12.31
C LYS A 436 41.52 -2.54 -10.80
N ASN A 437 42.52 -3.22 -10.22
CA ASN A 437 42.64 -3.34 -8.76
C ASN A 437 43.22 -2.05 -8.15
N SER A 438 42.42 -0.99 -8.09
CA SER A 438 42.79 0.30 -7.51
C SER A 438 42.82 0.32 -5.97
N SER A 439 42.28 -0.73 -5.33
CA SER A 439 42.18 -0.86 -3.87
C SER A 439 43.23 -1.80 -3.26
N ASN A 440 44.19 -2.26 -4.05
CA ASN A 440 45.28 -3.15 -3.61
C ASN A 440 44.80 -4.44 -2.94
N TRP A 441 43.77 -5.10 -3.50
CA TRP A 441 43.37 -6.43 -3.06
C TRP A 441 44.51 -7.42 -3.23
N ASN A 442 44.78 -8.24 -2.20
CA ASN A 442 45.82 -9.28 -2.24
C ASN A 442 45.45 -10.40 -3.22
N ASP A 443 44.17 -10.75 -3.26
CA ASP A 443 43.59 -11.76 -4.14
C ASP A 443 42.45 -11.10 -4.91
N VAL A 444 42.44 -11.23 -6.25
CA VAL A 444 41.37 -10.72 -7.10
C VAL A 444 40.64 -11.89 -7.72
N TYR A 445 39.35 -12.02 -7.39
CA TYR A 445 38.46 -13.05 -7.88
C TYR A 445 37.34 -12.43 -8.69
N VAL A 446 36.82 -13.20 -9.65
CA VAL A 446 35.58 -12.90 -10.35
C VAL A 446 34.58 -14.00 -10.03
N TYR A 447 33.33 -13.63 -9.80
CA TYR A 447 32.19 -14.53 -9.73
C TYR A 447 31.21 -14.17 -10.85
N LEU A 448 30.83 -15.18 -11.64
CA LEU A 448 29.83 -15.05 -12.70
C LEU A 448 28.56 -15.82 -12.33
N TYR A 449 27.42 -15.25 -12.69
CA TYR A 449 26.11 -15.87 -12.52
C TYR A 449 25.23 -15.58 -13.73
N ASP A 450 24.18 -16.39 -13.93
CA ASP A 450 23.23 -16.20 -15.01
C ASP A 450 22.38 -14.97 -14.69
N LYS A 451 22.56 -13.90 -15.46
CA LYS A 451 21.82 -12.65 -15.23
C LYS A 451 20.32 -12.86 -15.40
N ASN A 452 19.93 -13.68 -16.37
CA ASN A 452 18.54 -13.90 -16.71
C ASN A 452 17.85 -14.71 -15.61
N ALA A 453 18.48 -15.81 -15.16
CA ALA A 453 17.90 -16.65 -14.11
C ALA A 453 18.18 -16.14 -12.68
N ASN A 454 18.96 -15.07 -12.52
CA ASN A 454 19.52 -14.58 -11.25
C ASN A 454 20.05 -15.72 -10.35
N SER A 455 20.78 -16.65 -10.95
CA SER A 455 21.22 -17.88 -10.28
C SER A 455 22.64 -18.26 -10.68
N ALA A 456 23.31 -19.03 -9.83
CA ALA A 456 24.68 -19.45 -10.08
C ALA A 456 24.78 -20.30 -11.35
N LEU A 457 25.74 -19.98 -12.21
CA LEU A 457 26.04 -20.78 -13.38
C LEU A 457 26.62 -22.14 -12.97
N PRO A 458 26.40 -23.22 -13.75
CA PRO A 458 27.03 -24.51 -13.48
C PRO A 458 28.56 -24.38 -13.37
N GLY A 459 29.13 -24.79 -12.24
CA GLY A 459 30.56 -24.71 -11.98
C GLY A 459 31.02 -23.41 -11.29
N TRP A 460 30.11 -22.47 -11.06
CA TRP A 460 30.37 -21.24 -10.31
C TRP A 460 29.82 -21.35 -8.88
N SER A 461 30.68 -21.09 -7.90
CA SER A 461 30.30 -20.95 -6.49
C SER A 461 31.06 -19.77 -5.90
N TRP A 462 30.42 -19.02 -5.00
CA TRP A 462 31.06 -17.90 -4.33
C TRP A 462 32.33 -18.34 -3.58
N PRO A 463 33.47 -17.63 -3.66
CA PRO A 463 33.73 -16.31 -4.28
C PRO A 463 34.08 -16.31 -5.78
N GLY A 464 33.91 -17.43 -6.47
CA GLY A 464 34.25 -17.58 -7.88
C GLY A 464 35.68 -18.04 -8.09
N VAL A 465 36.31 -17.56 -9.16
CA VAL A 465 37.64 -18.02 -9.62
C VAL A 465 38.66 -16.88 -9.59
N PRO A 466 39.95 -17.18 -9.33
CA PRO A 466 40.99 -16.16 -9.32
C PRO A 466 41.21 -15.59 -10.73
N MET A 467 41.35 -14.27 -10.82
CA MET A 467 41.75 -13.58 -12.04
C MET A 467 43.27 -13.57 -12.20
N THR A 468 43.75 -13.44 -13.44
CA THR A 468 45.19 -13.41 -13.74
C THR A 468 45.68 -11.97 -13.86
N GLN A 469 46.70 -11.60 -13.07
CA GLN A 469 47.31 -10.28 -13.19
C GLN A 469 48.06 -10.14 -14.53
N GLU A 470 47.88 -9.00 -15.20
CA GLU A 470 48.47 -8.74 -16.51
C GLU A 470 49.83 -8.05 -16.38
N GLY A 471 50.90 -8.85 -16.44
CA GLY A 471 52.27 -8.35 -16.33
C GLY A 471 52.56 -7.74 -14.95
N THR A 472 53.15 -6.54 -14.93
CA THR A 472 53.38 -5.76 -13.70
C THR A 472 52.35 -4.64 -13.50
N THR A 473 51.21 -4.71 -14.20
CA THR A 473 50.17 -3.66 -14.14
C THR A 473 49.19 -3.89 -12.99
N THR A 474 48.29 -2.92 -12.76
CA THR A 474 47.18 -3.04 -11.81
C THR A 474 45.96 -3.77 -12.39
N TRP A 475 46.04 -4.24 -13.63
CA TRP A 475 44.94 -4.89 -14.33
C TRP A 475 44.97 -6.40 -14.16
N TYR A 476 43.78 -6.96 -13.95
CA TYR A 476 43.54 -8.39 -13.84
C TYR A 476 42.58 -8.81 -14.95
N LYS A 477 42.86 -9.93 -15.60
CA LYS A 477 42.09 -10.46 -16.72
C LYS A 477 41.40 -11.77 -16.38
N TYR A 478 40.19 -11.91 -16.89
CA TYR A 478 39.49 -13.17 -17.02
C TYR A 478 38.82 -13.27 -18.39
N ILE A 479 38.77 -14.49 -18.94
CA ILE A 479 38.10 -14.77 -20.21
C ILE A 479 36.73 -15.34 -19.87
N VAL A 480 35.67 -14.59 -20.17
CA VAL A 480 34.30 -15.07 -20.02
C VAL A 480 33.98 -15.96 -21.22
N ASN A 481 33.70 -17.23 -20.95
CA ASN A 481 33.31 -18.22 -21.95
C ASN A 481 31.97 -18.84 -21.57
N GLU A 482 30.96 -17.99 -21.45
CA GLU A 482 29.61 -18.37 -21.07
C GLU A 482 28.65 -18.07 -22.22
N SER A 483 27.66 -18.96 -22.39
CA SER A 483 26.69 -18.88 -23.51
C SER A 483 25.43 -18.06 -23.19
N VAL A 484 25.41 -17.42 -22.02
CA VAL A 484 24.32 -16.57 -21.53
C VAL A 484 24.86 -15.21 -21.11
N GLU A 485 23.98 -14.21 -20.99
CA GLU A 485 24.36 -12.93 -20.42
C GLU A 485 24.71 -13.12 -18.94
N VAL A 486 25.91 -12.68 -18.55
CA VAL A 486 26.42 -12.91 -17.20
C VAL A 486 26.33 -11.67 -16.32
N GLY A 487 25.91 -11.87 -15.07
CA GLY A 487 26.23 -10.96 -13.99
C GLY A 487 27.67 -11.18 -13.54
N ILE A 488 28.40 -10.10 -13.25
CA ILE A 488 29.83 -10.09 -12.94
C ILE A 488 30.05 -9.41 -11.60
N VAL A 489 30.68 -10.10 -10.66
CA VAL A 489 31.09 -9.53 -9.37
C VAL A 489 32.58 -9.76 -9.17
N PHE A 490 33.36 -8.67 -9.10
CA PHE A 490 34.77 -8.73 -8.71
C PHE A 490 34.87 -8.64 -7.20
N ASN A 491 35.66 -9.52 -6.57
CA ASN A 491 35.77 -9.56 -5.12
C ASN A 491 37.17 -9.94 -4.63
N ASN A 492 37.44 -9.69 -3.35
CA ASN A 492 38.72 -9.93 -2.71
C ASN A 492 38.82 -11.30 -2.01
N ASN A 493 38.29 -12.37 -2.63
CA ASN A 493 38.25 -13.73 -2.08
C ASN A 493 37.50 -13.82 -0.74
N SER A 494 36.28 -13.24 -0.69
CA SER A 494 35.44 -13.17 0.52
C SER A 494 36.04 -12.41 1.72
N ASN A 495 37.06 -11.57 1.53
CA ASN A 495 37.64 -10.74 2.59
C ASN A 495 36.91 -9.39 2.76
N GLY A 496 35.60 -9.35 2.49
CA GLY A 496 34.73 -8.21 2.78
C GLY A 496 34.74 -7.04 1.80
N GLN A 497 35.36 -7.15 0.62
CA GLN A 497 35.27 -6.14 -0.44
C GLN A 497 34.87 -6.76 -1.78
N GLN A 498 33.93 -6.13 -2.46
CA GLN A 498 33.42 -6.53 -3.78
C GLN A 498 32.84 -5.33 -4.53
N THR A 499 32.62 -5.50 -5.83
CA THR A 499 31.82 -4.58 -6.64
C THR A 499 30.33 -4.78 -6.42
N ASP A 500 29.52 -3.85 -6.93
CA ASP A 500 28.12 -4.11 -7.22
C ASP A 500 27.98 -5.21 -8.30
N ASP A 501 26.75 -5.61 -8.60
CA ASP A 501 26.43 -6.53 -9.67
C ASP A 501 26.57 -5.83 -11.03
N LEU A 502 27.64 -6.17 -11.74
CA LEU A 502 27.97 -5.61 -13.05
C LEU A 502 27.45 -6.53 -14.17
N VAL A 503 27.35 -6.00 -15.39
CA VAL A 503 26.94 -6.79 -16.56
C VAL A 503 27.79 -6.44 -17.77
N ARG A 504 28.16 -7.46 -18.56
CA ARG A 504 28.86 -7.28 -19.83
C ARG A 504 28.60 -8.47 -20.78
N THR A 505 28.62 -8.21 -22.09
CA THR A 505 28.49 -9.23 -23.15
C THR A 505 29.59 -9.15 -24.21
N THR A 506 30.56 -8.24 -24.04
CA THR A 506 31.67 -7.99 -24.96
C THR A 506 32.91 -7.59 -24.18
N ASP A 507 34.07 -7.49 -24.83
CA ASP A 507 35.31 -7.06 -24.19
C ASP A 507 35.12 -5.76 -23.39
N GLY A 508 35.78 -5.65 -22.24
CA GLY A 508 35.60 -4.49 -21.38
C GLY A 508 36.66 -4.34 -20.30
N TRP A 509 36.85 -3.09 -19.88
CA TRP A 509 37.80 -2.68 -18.84
C TRP A 509 37.04 -1.97 -17.73
N TYR A 510 36.91 -2.60 -16.57
CA TYR A 510 36.26 -2.03 -15.40
C TYR A 510 37.28 -1.37 -14.47
N ASP A 511 37.14 -0.06 -14.29
CA ASP A 511 37.94 0.71 -13.34
C ASP A 511 37.19 0.87 -12.02
N TYR A 512 37.66 0.16 -10.99
CA TYR A 512 37.02 0.18 -9.66
C TYR A 512 37.14 1.52 -8.94
N SER A 513 38.09 2.38 -9.32
CA SER A 513 38.27 3.69 -8.66
C SER A 513 37.13 4.67 -8.94
N ASN A 514 36.40 4.46 -10.04
CA ASN A 514 35.30 5.32 -10.50
C ASN A 514 34.04 4.52 -10.87
N ASN A 515 33.99 3.21 -10.57
CA ASN A 515 32.90 2.30 -10.90
C ASN A 515 32.42 2.38 -12.36
N THR A 516 33.36 2.41 -13.32
CA THR A 516 33.02 2.61 -14.74
C THR A 516 33.61 1.52 -15.64
N TRP A 517 32.82 1.05 -16.61
CA TRP A 517 33.26 0.22 -17.73
C TRP A 517 33.75 1.07 -18.90
N TYR A 518 34.83 0.63 -19.54
CA TYR A 518 35.36 1.18 -20.78
C TYR A 518 35.44 0.09 -21.85
N ASP A 519 35.11 0.43 -23.09
CA ASP A 519 35.19 -0.50 -24.22
C ASP A 519 36.64 -0.77 -24.67
N GLN A 520 37.56 0.10 -24.29
CA GLN A 520 39.00 0.01 -24.56
C GLN A 520 39.77 0.36 -23.29
N CYS A 521 41.01 -0.09 -23.18
CA CYS A 521 41.82 0.18 -21.98
C CYS A 521 41.97 1.70 -21.73
N PRO A 522 41.50 2.21 -20.58
CA PRO A 522 41.49 3.65 -20.30
C PRO A 522 42.84 4.20 -19.81
N GLY A 523 43.81 3.34 -19.46
CA GLY A 523 45.14 3.73 -18.96
C GLY A 523 45.84 2.61 -18.21
N ASP A 524 47.16 2.72 -18.00
CA ASP A 524 48.02 1.71 -17.35
C ASP A 524 47.99 0.33 -18.05
N CYS A 525 47.80 0.33 -19.37
CA CYS A 525 47.47 -0.86 -20.13
C CYS A 525 48.63 -1.88 -20.20
N PRO A 526 48.35 -3.18 -20.05
CA PRO A 526 49.35 -4.22 -20.22
C PRO A 526 49.92 -4.22 -21.64
N GLY A 527 51.25 -4.11 -21.77
CA GLY A 527 51.96 -4.18 -23.05
C GLY A 527 52.24 -2.84 -23.75
N GLY A 528 52.24 -1.71 -23.04
CA GLY A 528 52.64 -0.42 -23.62
C GLY A 528 54.05 -0.45 -24.21
N CYS A 529 54.16 -0.40 -25.54
CA CYS A 529 55.36 0.11 -26.22
C CYS A 529 55.44 1.62 -25.97
N ASP A 530 56.39 2.07 -25.16
CA ASP A 530 56.76 3.48 -25.11
C ASP A 530 57.36 3.90 -26.46
N VAL A 531 56.71 4.86 -27.13
CA VAL A 531 57.17 5.37 -28.42
C VAL A 531 58.45 6.20 -28.19
N PRO A 532 59.57 5.95 -28.90
CA PRO A 532 60.79 6.73 -28.74
C PRO A 532 60.56 8.19 -29.16
N VAL A 533 60.90 9.13 -28.27
CA VAL A 533 60.86 10.56 -28.61
C VAL A 533 62.17 10.93 -29.31
N LEU A 534 62.05 11.27 -30.59
CA LEU A 534 63.15 11.81 -31.39
C LEU A 534 63.21 13.33 -31.19
N SER A 535 64.36 13.85 -30.78
CA SER A 535 64.62 15.29 -30.72
C SER A 535 65.72 15.66 -31.71
N ILE A 536 65.53 16.76 -32.43
CA ILE A 536 66.52 17.33 -33.35
C ILE A 536 66.97 18.69 -32.82
N SER A 537 68.28 18.91 -32.73
CA SER A 537 68.84 20.19 -32.28
C SER A 537 70.08 20.58 -33.11
N PRO A 538 70.19 21.84 -33.58
CA PRO A 538 69.18 22.88 -33.44
C PRO A 538 67.96 22.63 -34.35
N ALA A 539 66.78 23.11 -33.94
CA ALA A 539 65.57 23.05 -34.75
C ALA A 539 65.75 23.86 -36.05
N GLY A 540 65.07 23.46 -37.14
CA GLY A 540 65.32 23.99 -38.49
C GLY A 540 65.34 25.53 -38.58
N GLY A 541 66.34 26.08 -39.27
CA GLY A 541 66.55 27.51 -39.46
C GLY A 541 67.66 27.82 -40.48
N THR A 542 67.92 29.10 -40.73
CA THR A 542 68.96 29.55 -41.68
C THR A 542 70.28 29.80 -40.94
N TYR A 543 71.33 29.08 -41.32
CA TYR A 543 72.66 29.20 -40.70
C TYR A 543 73.68 29.72 -41.72
N GLN A 544 74.49 30.70 -41.32
CA GLN A 544 75.46 31.37 -42.18
C GLN A 544 76.68 30.50 -42.53
N ASN A 545 76.90 29.40 -41.80
CA ASN A 545 78.01 28.44 -41.98
C ASN A 545 77.49 27.00 -41.78
N SER A 546 78.36 25.98 -41.94
CA SER A 546 77.99 24.57 -41.67
C SER A 546 77.49 24.38 -40.23
N VAL A 547 76.31 23.80 -40.06
CA VAL A 547 75.72 23.49 -38.74
C VAL A 547 75.80 21.98 -38.48
N SER A 548 76.18 21.59 -37.26
CA SER A 548 76.07 20.19 -36.81
C SER A 548 74.69 19.98 -36.20
N VAL A 549 73.98 18.97 -36.68
CA VAL A 549 72.65 18.57 -36.18
C VAL A 549 72.79 17.34 -35.32
N THR A 550 72.31 17.42 -34.08
CA THR A 550 72.20 16.29 -33.15
C THR A 550 70.79 15.73 -33.22
N LEU A 551 70.71 14.44 -33.55
CA LEU A 551 69.52 13.61 -33.39
C LEU A 551 69.69 12.80 -32.11
N SER A 552 68.82 13.02 -31.13
CA SER A 552 68.81 12.28 -29.88
C SER A 552 67.51 11.49 -29.73
N ALA A 553 67.65 10.19 -29.46
CA ALA A 553 66.56 9.31 -29.05
C ALA A 553 66.85 8.89 -27.61
N THR A 554 65.95 9.22 -26.68
CA THR A 554 66.09 8.80 -25.28
C THR A 554 65.35 7.48 -25.09
N MET A 555 66.09 6.40 -24.87
CA MET A 555 65.58 5.19 -24.21
C MET A 555 66.19 5.14 -22.81
N VAL A 556 65.37 5.07 -21.77
CA VAL A 556 65.87 4.77 -20.42
C VAL A 556 65.84 3.26 -20.24
N ALA A 557 66.91 2.60 -20.64
CA ALA A 557 67.23 1.27 -20.16
C ALA A 557 68.74 1.19 -19.95
N GLN A 558 69.16 1.17 -18.68
CA GLN A 558 70.54 0.91 -18.29
C GLN A 558 70.94 -0.50 -18.72
N PHE A 559 71.92 -0.61 -19.62
CA PHE A 559 72.79 -1.77 -19.69
C PHE A 559 74.25 -1.30 -19.83
N THR A 560 75.04 -1.56 -18.80
CA THR A 560 76.49 -1.37 -18.83
C THR A 560 77.11 -2.54 -19.59
N ILE A 561 77.63 -2.30 -20.79
CA ILE A 561 78.57 -3.23 -21.46
C ILE A 561 79.83 -2.44 -21.84
N GLN A 562 80.94 -2.90 -21.30
CA GLN A 562 82.27 -2.35 -21.48
C GLN A 562 82.99 -3.15 -22.59
N LEU A 563 83.39 -2.53 -23.71
CA LEU A 563 84.67 -2.83 -24.37
C LEU A 563 85.04 -1.81 -25.46
N MET A 564 86.33 -1.46 -25.47
CA MET A 564 87.00 -0.56 -26.41
C MET A 564 87.06 -1.14 -27.84
N VAL A 565 87.07 -0.25 -28.85
CA VAL A 565 88.19 -0.04 -29.81
C VAL A 565 87.67 0.49 -31.17
N VAL A 566 88.26 1.63 -31.56
CA VAL A 566 88.67 2.13 -32.88
C VAL A 566 88.13 1.44 -34.16
N PHE A 567 87.53 2.29 -35.00
CA PHE A 567 87.25 2.19 -36.44
C PHE A 567 88.20 1.27 -37.25
N LEU A 568 87.65 0.48 -38.18
CA LEU A 568 87.71 0.80 -39.62
C LEU A 568 86.89 -0.16 -40.50
N MET A 569 86.29 0.45 -41.54
CA MET A 569 86.04 -0.06 -42.90
C MET A 569 84.82 -0.93 -43.23
N ARG A 570 83.89 -0.28 -43.95
CA ARG A 570 83.14 -0.66 -45.17
C ARG A 570 82.86 -2.14 -45.43
N ILE A 571 81.61 -2.45 -45.80
CA ILE A 571 81.25 -3.02 -47.12
C ILE A 571 79.74 -2.76 -47.40
N THR A 572 79.47 -2.51 -48.67
CA THR A 572 78.21 -2.18 -49.37
C THR A 572 77.15 -3.29 -49.33
N LEU A 573 75.88 -2.93 -49.09
CA LEU A 573 74.71 -3.82 -49.21
C LEU A 573 74.22 -3.93 -50.67
N ASN A 574 73.90 -5.16 -51.08
CA ASN A 574 73.17 -5.49 -52.31
C ASN A 574 71.69 -5.79 -52.00
N THR A 575 70.84 -5.52 -52.99
CA THR A 575 69.37 -5.38 -52.94
C THR A 575 68.55 -6.68 -52.79
N LEU A 576 69.04 -7.69 -52.06
CA LEU A 576 68.30 -8.97 -51.89
C LEU A 576 67.77 -9.26 -50.47
N GLU A 577 68.07 -8.44 -49.46
CA GLU A 577 67.57 -8.66 -48.08
C GLU A 577 66.34 -7.82 -47.70
N LEU A 578 65.84 -6.95 -48.59
CA LEU A 578 64.65 -6.15 -48.29
C LEU A 578 63.32 -6.90 -48.52
N LEU A 579 63.35 -8.05 -49.21
CA LEU A 579 62.14 -8.81 -49.56
C LEU A 579 61.73 -9.85 -48.49
N SER A 580 62.60 -10.22 -47.55
CA SER A 580 62.26 -11.16 -46.47
C SER A 580 61.66 -10.48 -45.23
N LEU A 581 61.92 -9.18 -45.04
CA LEU A 581 61.40 -8.42 -43.88
C LEU A 581 59.94 -7.94 -44.07
N LEU A 582 59.49 -7.81 -45.32
CA LEU A 582 58.16 -7.30 -45.68
C LEU A 582 57.05 -8.36 -45.68
N GLN A 583 57.38 -9.63 -45.43
CA GLN A 583 56.42 -10.75 -45.38
C GLN A 583 55.95 -11.10 -43.95
N GLN A 584 56.48 -10.46 -42.90
CA GLN A 584 56.10 -10.70 -41.50
C GLN A 584 55.20 -9.62 -40.86
N LEU A 585 54.88 -8.52 -41.55
CA LEU A 585 54.01 -7.46 -41.01
C LEU A 585 52.76 -7.29 -41.88
N GLN A 586 51.81 -8.20 -41.70
CA GLN A 586 50.43 -8.04 -42.18
C GLN A 586 49.69 -7.07 -41.26
N LEU A 587 49.60 -5.80 -41.64
CA LEU A 587 48.54 -4.91 -41.13
C LEU A 587 47.99 -4.09 -42.30
N ARG A 588 46.79 -4.49 -42.71
CA ARG A 588 45.96 -3.83 -43.72
C ARG A 588 45.16 -2.70 -43.06
N ARG A 589 45.06 -1.59 -43.81
CA ARG A 589 44.03 -0.53 -43.79
C ARG A 589 43.99 0.41 -42.57
N LEU A 590 44.42 1.65 -42.82
CA LEU A 590 43.49 2.77 -42.72
C LEU A 590 43.82 3.82 -43.80
N HIS A 591 42.90 3.98 -44.75
CA HIS A 591 42.81 5.17 -45.60
C HIS A 591 42.11 6.25 -44.78
N VAL A 592 42.57 7.50 -44.89
CA VAL A 592 41.78 8.73 -45.20
C VAL A 592 42.59 9.95 -44.74
N THR A 593 43.04 10.70 -45.74
CA THR A 593 43.11 12.17 -45.85
C THR A 593 43.95 12.96 -44.84
N ILE A 594 45.07 13.53 -45.31
CA ILE A 594 45.22 14.98 -45.50
C ILE A 594 46.24 15.18 -46.62
N ALA A 595 45.75 15.63 -47.76
CA ALA A 595 46.55 16.30 -48.76
C ALA A 595 46.65 17.78 -48.37
N ALA A 596 47.79 18.39 -48.73
CA ALA A 596 48.04 19.82 -48.83
C ALA A 596 48.29 20.61 -47.52
N VAL A 597 49.56 20.63 -47.11
CA VAL A 597 50.25 21.90 -46.83
C VAL A 597 51.59 21.91 -47.59
N LEU A 598 51.52 22.51 -48.78
CA LEU A 598 52.51 23.35 -49.49
C LEU A 598 54.02 23.03 -49.30
N LYS A 599 54.71 22.64 -50.39
CA LYS A 599 55.53 23.58 -51.21
C LYS A 599 56.45 24.45 -50.34
N PHE A 600 57.68 24.00 -50.09
CA PHE A 600 58.92 24.53 -50.67
C PHE A 600 60.07 23.56 -50.39
#